data_AF-A0A6L3F157-F1
#
_entry.id   AF-A0A6L3F157-F1
#
_cell.length_a   1.000
_cell.length_b   1.000
_cell.length_c   1.000
_cell.angle_alpha   90.00
_cell.angle_beta   90.00
_cell.angle_gamma   90.00
#
_symmetry.space_group_name_H-M   'P 1'
#
loop_
_entity.id
_entity.type
_entity.pdbx_description
1 polymer ?
#
loop_
_entity_poly.entity_id
_entity_poly.type
_entity_poly.pdbx_seq_one_letter_code
_entity_poly.pdbx_strand_id
1 'polypeptide(L)'
;MTKFFNNWTRKCHRWIALPTLILIPLAVIAKFAGDSVWHLPPQAEQFQSILMLLLAISGAYMYLLPTISKWQRNQRKKAKAAAAAAAGVEK
;
A
#
# COMPACT_ATOMS: atom_id res chain seq x y z
N MET A 1 -4.08 -5.77 16.82
CA MET A 1 -3.58 -6.53 15.66
C MET A 1 -3.34 -5.69 14.39
N THR A 2 -3.86 -4.46 14.26
CA THR A 2 -3.66 -3.60 13.07
C THR A 2 -2.22 -3.13 12.82
N LYS A 3 -1.39 -3.02 13.88
CA LYS A 3 0.04 -2.66 13.75
C LYS A 3 0.85 -3.69 12.95
N PHE A 4 0.52 -4.98 13.08
CA PHE A 4 1.22 -6.05 12.38
C PHE A 4 0.95 -5.99 10.88
N PHE A 5 -0.32 -5.86 10.50
CA PHE A 5 -0.73 -5.69 9.10
C PHE A 5 -0.11 -4.43 8.49
N ASN A 6 -0.09 -3.31 9.20
CA ASN A 6 0.51 -2.06 8.70
C ASN A 6 2.01 -2.20 8.41
N ASN A 7 2.77 -2.89 9.28
CA ASN A 7 4.19 -3.14 9.04
C ASN A 7 4.42 -4.21 7.95
N TRP A 8 3.55 -5.22 7.87
CA TRP A 8 3.60 -6.26 6.85
C TRP A 8 3.30 -5.71 5.46
N THR A 9 2.23 -4.93 5.30
CA THR A 9 1.86 -4.29 4.03
C THR A 9 2.95 -3.34 3.52
N ARG A 10 3.62 -2.58 4.41
CA ARG A 10 4.77 -1.74 4.01
C ARG A 10 5.95 -2.56 3.49
N LYS A 11 6.25 -3.69 4.13
CA LYS A 11 7.29 -4.61 3.67
C LYS A 11 6.88 -5.26 2.35
N CYS A 12 5.66 -5.80 2.23
CA CYS A 12 5.14 -6.38 0.99
C CYS A 12 5.12 -5.37 -0.16
N HIS A 13 4.67 -4.14 0.06
CA HIS A 13 4.67 -3.10 -0.97
C HIS A 13 6.09 -2.79 -1.46
N ARG A 14 7.06 -2.63 -0.56
CA ARG A 14 8.47 -2.43 -0.94
C ARG A 14 9.08 -3.65 -1.63
N TRP A 15 8.76 -4.85 -1.17
CA TRP A 15 9.23 -6.11 -1.73
C TRP A 15 8.61 -6.43 -3.10
N ILE A 16 7.40 -5.95 -3.39
CA ILE A 16 6.74 -6.06 -4.69
C ILE A 16 7.25 -4.96 -5.64
N ALA A 17 7.44 -3.73 -5.12
CA ALA A 17 7.92 -2.58 -5.90
C ALA A 17 9.35 -2.77 -6.41
N LEU A 18 10.26 -3.34 -5.60
CA LEU A 18 11.65 -3.59 -5.97
C LEU A 18 11.80 -4.43 -7.25
N PRO A 19 11.20 -5.63 -7.35
CA PRO A 19 11.26 -6.42 -8.56
C PRO A 19 10.53 -5.75 -9.72
N THR A 20 9.40 -5.06 -9.51
CA THR A 20 8.75 -4.31 -10.62
C THR A 20 9.64 -3.19 -11.15
N LEU A 21 10.28 -2.44 -10.27
CA LEU A 21 11.16 -1.31 -10.62
C LEU A 21 12.41 -1.76 -11.37
N ILE A 22 12.89 -2.99 -11.14
CA ILE A 22 14.02 -3.58 -11.87
C ILE A 22 13.54 -4.18 -13.20
N LEU A 23 12.37 -4.83 -13.21
CA LEU A 23 11.83 -5.52 -14.39
C LEU A 23 11.45 -4.54 -15.50
N ILE A 24 10.88 -3.38 -15.18
CA ILE A 24 10.50 -2.34 -16.14
C ILE A 24 11.71 -1.85 -16.98
N PRO A 25 12.81 -1.34 -16.41
CA PRO A 25 13.95 -0.90 -17.18
C PRO A 25 14.65 -2.05 -17.90
N LEU A 26 14.67 -3.27 -17.33
CA LEU A 26 15.15 -4.45 -18.07
C LEU A 26 14.33 -4.69 -19.34
N ALA A 27 13.00 -4.61 -19.23
CA ALA A 27 12.10 -4.80 -20.36
C ALA A 27 12.22 -3.68 -21.40
N VAL A 28 12.41 -2.43 -20.96
CA VAL A 28 12.63 -1.29 -21.85
C VAL A 28 13.97 -1.43 -22.59
N ILE A 29 15.04 -1.81 -21.90
CA ILE A 29 16.36 -2.05 -22.51
C ILE A 29 16.28 -3.22 -23.50
N ALA A 30 15.61 -4.32 -23.13
CA ALA A 30 15.39 -5.47 -24.02
C ALA A 30 14.61 -5.09 -25.29
N LYS A 31 13.58 -4.25 -25.19
CA LYS A 31 12.86 -3.74 -26.35
C LYS A 31 13.68 -2.80 -27.22
N PHE A 32 14.54 -1.96 -26.62
CA PHE A 32 15.44 -1.08 -27.38
C PHE A 32 16.63 -1.82 -28.02
N ALA A 33 17.02 -2.99 -27.49
CA ALA A 33 18.17 -3.77 -27.97
C ALA A 33 17.89 -4.61 -29.23
N GLY A 34 16.65 -4.63 -29.75
CA GLY A 34 16.28 -5.35 -30.97
C GLY A 34 15.66 -6.72 -30.70
N ASP A 35 14.52 -6.93 -31.34
CA ASP A 35 13.47 -7.93 -31.11
C ASP A 35 13.85 -9.43 -31.22
N SER A 36 15.12 -9.83 -31.27
CA SER A 36 15.51 -11.19 -31.69
C SER A 36 16.06 -12.12 -30.60
N VAL A 37 16.37 -11.63 -29.38
CA VAL A 37 16.98 -12.49 -28.32
C VAL A 37 16.20 -12.49 -27.01
N TRP A 38 15.36 -11.48 -26.76
CA TRP A 38 14.66 -11.30 -25.48
C TRP A 38 13.16 -11.09 -25.66
N HIS A 39 12.50 -12.03 -26.33
CA HIS A 39 11.04 -12.12 -26.25
C HIS A 39 10.69 -12.38 -24.80
N LEU A 40 10.35 -11.33 -24.04
CA LEU A 40 9.81 -11.49 -22.71
C LEU A 40 8.58 -12.38 -22.86
N PRO A 41 8.55 -13.57 -22.23
CA PRO A 41 7.43 -14.46 -22.38
C PRO A 41 6.15 -13.71 -21.95
N PRO A 42 4.99 -13.90 -22.61
CA PRO A 42 3.75 -13.20 -22.27
C PRO A 42 3.36 -13.35 -20.78
N GLN A 43 3.86 -14.39 -20.14
CA GLN A 43 3.79 -14.62 -18.70
C GLN A 43 4.43 -13.50 -17.87
N ALA A 44 5.57 -12.94 -18.29
CA ALA A 44 6.26 -11.85 -17.59
C ALA A 44 5.44 -10.55 -17.63
N GLU A 45 4.79 -10.27 -18.76
CA GLU A 45 3.91 -9.11 -18.91
C GLU A 45 2.66 -9.25 -18.03
N GLN A 46 2.06 -10.45 -17.99
CA GLN A 46 0.94 -10.76 -17.09
C GLN A 46 1.36 -10.68 -15.62
N PHE A 47 2.54 -11.19 -15.27
CA PHE A 47 3.09 -11.14 -13.92
C PHE A 47 3.34 -9.69 -13.48
N GLN A 48 3.91 -8.87 -14.37
CA GLN A 48 4.10 -7.43 -14.14
C GLN A 48 2.76 -6.72 -13.92
N SER A 49 1.74 -7.02 -14.73
CA SER A 49 0.42 -6.41 -14.60
C SER A 49 -0.25 -6.75 -13.27
N ILE A 50 -0.19 -8.02 -12.86
CA ILE A 50 -0.68 -8.48 -11.54
C ILE A 50 0.10 -7.82 -10.40
N LEU A 51 1.43 -7.74 -10.49
CA LEU A 51 2.29 -7.05 -9.52
C LEU A 51 1.92 -5.58 -9.40
N MET A 52 1.67 -4.90 -10.52
CA MET A 52 1.27 -3.49 -10.56
C MET A 52 -0.10 -3.26 -9.91
N LEU A 53 -1.04 -4.18 -10.14
CA LEU A 53 -2.39 -4.14 -9.56
C LEU A 53 -2.35 -4.38 -8.04
N LEU A 54 -1.57 -5.35 -7.58
CA LEU A 54 -1.30 -5.58 -6.16
C LEU A 54 -0.59 -4.38 -5.50
N LEU A 55 0.34 -3.74 -6.22
CA LEU A 55 1.02 -2.54 -5.75
C LEU A 55 0.04 -1.37 -5.55
N ALA A 56 -0.89 -1.18 -6.50
CA ALA A 56 -1.93 -0.17 -6.41
C ALA A 56 -2.91 -0.44 -5.24
N ILE A 57 -3.42 -1.68 -5.12
CA ILE A 57 -4.33 -2.07 -4.03
C ILE A 57 -3.64 -1.92 -2.66
N SER A 58 -2.40 -2.39 -2.53
CA SER A 58 -1.65 -2.29 -1.27
C SER A 58 -1.34 -0.84 -0.88
N GLY A 59 -1.01 0.02 -1.84
CA GLY A 59 -0.81 1.46 -1.64
C GLY A 59 -2.09 2.16 -1.20
N ALA A 60 -3.21 1.88 -1.88
CA ALA A 60 -4.52 2.43 -1.55
C ALA A 60 -4.98 2.03 -0.14
N TYR A 61 -4.77 0.76 0.23
CA TYR A 61 -5.08 0.25 1.56
C TYR A 61 -4.25 0.96 2.65
N MET A 62 -2.97 1.23 2.39
CA MET A 62 -2.11 1.99 3.31
C MET A 62 -2.59 3.44 3.49
N TYR A 63 -3.20 4.05 2.48
CA TYR A 63 -3.75 5.40 2.57
C TYR A 63 -5.08 5.47 3.35
N LEU A 64 -5.91 4.43 3.26
CA LEU A 64 -7.18 4.34 4.00
C LEU A 64 -7.01 4.08 5.50
N LEU A 65 -5.99 3.32 5.90
CA LEU A 65 -5.73 2.99 7.31
C LEU A 65 -5.51 4.20 8.24
N PRO A 66 -4.62 5.17 7.93
CA PRO A 66 -4.36 6.32 8.80
C PRO A 66 -5.53 7.30 8.83
N THR A 67 -6.28 7.42 7.74
CA THR A 67 -7.47 8.28 7.65
C THR A 67 -8.58 7.75 8.54
N ILE A 68 -8.88 6.45 8.49
CA ILE A 68 -9.86 5.81 9.39
C ILE A 68 -9.38 5.84 10.84
N SER A 69 -8.09 5.61 11.09
CA SER A 69 -7.52 5.64 12.45
C SER A 69 -7.56 7.04 13.08
N LYS A 70 -7.33 8.10 12.30
CA LYS A 70 -7.49 9.50 12.77
C LYS A 70 -8.94 9.78 13.12
N TRP A 71 -9.87 9.35 12.28
CA TRP A 71 -11.29 9.55 12.51
C TRP A 71 -11.78 8.84 13.78
N GLN A 72 -11.44 7.56 13.99
CA GLN A 72 -11.76 6.84 15.22
C GLN A 72 -11.18 7.48 16.48
N ARG A 73 -9.95 8.00 16.42
CA ARG A 73 -9.34 8.70 17.57
C ARG A 73 -10.07 9.98 17.91
N ASN A 74 -10.53 10.74 16.91
CA ASN A 74 -11.31 11.95 17.14
C ASN A 74 -12.69 11.63 17.73
N GLN A 75 -13.34 10.56 17.27
CA GLN A 75 -14.62 10.11 17.84
C GLN A 75 -14.47 9.68 19.30
N ARG A 76 -13.40 8.96 19.66
CA ARG A 76 -13.13 8.61 21.07
C ARG A 76 -12.84 9.82 21.94
N LYS A 77 -12.14 10.84 21.43
CA LYS A 77 -11.91 12.10 22.16
C LYS A 77 -13.23 12.84 22.40
N LYS A 78 -14.09 12.92 21.38
CA LYS A 78 -15.44 13.52 21.53
C LYS A 78 -16.30 12.74 22.52
N ALA A 79 -16.32 11.41 22.43
CA ALA A 79 -17.05 10.56 23.37
C ALA A 79 -16.52 10.71 24.81
N LYS A 80 -15.20 10.80 25.00
CA LYS A 80 -14.58 11.01 26.31
C LYS A 80 -14.84 12.41 26.86
N ALA A 81 -14.84 13.44 26.01
CA ALA A 81 -15.20 14.81 26.39
C ALA A 81 -16.69 14.93 26.75
N ALA A 82 -17.57 14.28 25.99
CA ALA A 82 -19.00 14.21 26.27
C ALA A 82 -19.28 13.43 27.58
N ALA A 83 -18.57 12.32 27.81
CA ALA A 83 -18.65 11.58 29.07
C ALA A 83 -18.10 12.37 30.26
N ALA A 84 -17.03 13.15 30.08
CA ALA A 84 -16.49 14.03 31.12
C ALA A 84 -17.41 15.22 31.44
N ALA A 85 -18.06 15.79 30.43
CA ALA A 85 -19.07 16.83 30.60
C ALA A 85 -20.35 16.28 31.28
N ALA A 86 -20.77 15.06 30.93
CA ALA A 86 -21.90 14.39 31.55
C ALA A 86 -21.62 13.92 33.00
N ALA A 87 -20.34 13.69 33.34
CA ALA A 87 -19.92 13.32 34.69
C ALA A 87 -19.77 14.50 35.65
N GLY A 88 -20.11 15.73 35.23
CA GLY A 88 -20.11 16.90 36.11
C GLY A 88 -18.73 17.27 36.67
N VAL A 89 -17.64 16.96 35.95
CA VAL A 89 -16.30 17.45 36.32
C VAL A 89 -16.19 18.91 35.88
N GLU A 90 -16.91 19.79 36.57
CA GLU A 90 -16.58 21.21 36.66
C GLU A 90 -15.27 21.33 37.45
N LYS A 91 -14.35 22.14 36.93
CA LYS A 91 -13.14 22.51 37.65
C LYS A 91 -13.48 23.50 38.77
#